data_AF-A0A5Q2FCT2-F1
#
_entry.id   AF-A0A5Q2FCT2-F1
#
_cell.length_a   1.000
_cell.length_b   1.000
_cell.length_c   1.000
_cell.angle_alpha   90.00
_cell.angle_beta   90.00
_cell.angle_gamma   90.00
#
_symmetry.space_group_name_H-M   'P 1'
#
loop_
_entity.id
_entity.type
_entity.pdbx_description
1 polymer ?
#
loop_
_entity_poly.entity_id
_entity_poly.type
_entity_poly.pdbx_seq_one_letter_code
_entity_poly.pdbx_strand_id
1 'polypeptide(L)'
;MLARWAAEDGWEVLVIGDEADRTLAEEVVRGALDDGLAEAARAGRREPAAAWGPDEGRRLDRVDPVSAAPGTVRSVAGQLSVRGLVGLLAGCDAMVGNDSGPRHLAQAVGTPTVGIFWIGNTVMAAPLGRAEHRIHSGWTTHCPVCGTDLTQLGWTATDCGHVVGLNDAVRPQDVYADVLDLLEARVSEGPARG
;
A
#
# COMPACT_ATOMS: atom_id res chain seq x y z
N MET A 1 5.84 -9.70 5.61
CA MET A 1 6.89 -10.09 4.66
C MET A 1 7.57 -8.87 4.06
N LEU A 2 6.94 -8.06 3.19
CA LEU A 2 7.60 -6.87 2.60
C LEU A 2 8.20 -5.92 3.64
N ALA A 3 7.40 -5.50 4.63
CA ALA A 3 7.87 -4.60 5.69
C ALA A 3 9.07 -5.17 6.47
N ARG A 4 9.14 -6.50 6.60
CA ARG A 4 10.27 -7.17 7.25
C ARG A 4 11.51 -7.13 6.36
N TRP A 5 11.40 -7.54 5.09
CA TRP A 5 12.53 -7.52 4.16
C TRP A 5 13.13 -6.12 4.00
N ALA A 6 12.27 -5.11 3.86
CA ALA A 6 12.70 -3.71 3.82
C ALA A 6 13.49 -3.31 5.09
N ALA A 7 13.00 -3.69 6.27
CA ALA A 7 13.71 -3.41 7.51
C ALA A 7 15.02 -4.23 7.65
N GLU A 8 15.05 -5.49 7.22
CA GLU A 8 16.25 -6.33 7.17
C GLU A 8 17.33 -5.71 6.26
N ASP A 9 16.92 -5.08 5.16
CA ASP A 9 17.78 -4.34 4.24
C ASP A 9 18.12 -2.91 4.74
N GLY A 10 17.71 -2.56 5.96
CA GLY A 10 18.07 -1.32 6.64
C GLY A 10 17.13 -0.14 6.42
N TRP A 11 16.02 -0.32 5.71
CA TRP A 11 15.04 0.74 5.49
C TRP A 11 14.17 0.99 6.72
N GLU A 12 13.77 2.24 6.89
CA GLU A 12 12.67 2.60 7.79
C GLU A 12 11.34 2.31 7.09
N VAL A 13 10.45 1.57 7.75
CA VAL A 13 9.13 1.25 7.23
C VAL A 13 8.04 1.88 8.09
N LEU A 14 7.20 2.68 7.43
CA LEU A 14 6.05 3.33 8.02
C LEU A 14 4.77 2.70 7.48
N VAL A 15 4.00 2.09 8.37
CA VAL A 15 2.66 1.60 8.05
C VAL A 15 1.67 2.74 8.24
N ILE A 16 0.99 3.12 7.16
CA ILE A 16 0.05 4.26 7.12
C ILE A 16 -1.37 3.75 6.85
N GLY A 17 -2.35 4.54 7.28
CA GLY A 17 -3.77 4.25 7.14
C GLY A 17 -4.62 5.26 7.93
N ASP A 18 -5.93 5.22 7.79
CA ASP A 18 -6.82 6.02 8.63
C ASP A 18 -7.06 5.35 10.00
N GLU A 19 -8.00 5.86 10.80
CA GLU A 19 -8.28 5.28 12.12
C GLU A 19 -8.79 3.84 12.00
N ALA A 20 -9.51 3.57 10.91
CA ALA A 20 -10.11 2.29 10.62
C ALA A 20 -9.05 1.22 10.26
N ASP A 21 -7.88 1.64 9.79
CA ASP A 21 -6.77 0.75 9.46
C ASP A 21 -5.86 0.40 10.64
N ARG A 22 -6.05 1.03 11.82
CA ARG A 22 -5.10 0.91 12.94
C ARG A 22 -4.82 -0.52 13.39
N THR A 23 -5.85 -1.34 13.55
CA THR A 23 -5.70 -2.73 13.97
C THR A 23 -4.89 -3.53 12.95
N LEU A 24 -5.19 -3.37 11.66
CA LEU A 24 -4.45 -4.02 10.58
C LEU A 24 -3.00 -3.54 10.54
N ALA A 25 -2.77 -2.24 10.73
CA ALA A 25 -1.42 -1.68 10.75
C ALA A 25 -0.58 -2.24 11.92
N GLU A 26 -1.18 -2.42 13.09
CA GLU A 26 -0.53 -3.07 14.25
C GLU A 26 -0.21 -4.55 13.98
N GLU A 27 -1.06 -5.28 13.25
CA GLU A 27 -0.78 -6.65 12.82
C GLU A 27 0.37 -6.73 11.82
N VAL A 28 0.46 -5.79 10.87
CA VAL A 28 1.58 -5.70 9.93
C VAL A 28 2.89 -5.44 10.69
N VAL A 29 2.89 -4.51 11.64
CA VAL A 29 4.07 -4.25 12.49
C VAL A 29 4.46 -5.50 13.28
N ARG A 30 3.49 -6.13 13.96
CA ARG A 30 3.74 -7.34 14.77
C ARG A 30 4.36 -8.46 13.93
N GLY A 31 3.74 -8.81 12.81
CA GLY A 31 4.27 -9.88 11.97
C GLY A 31 5.49 -9.50 11.12
N ALA A 32 5.90 -8.23 11.10
CA ALA A 32 7.21 -7.85 10.59
C ALA A 32 8.31 -8.06 11.64
N LEU A 33 7.99 -7.93 12.93
CA LEU A 33 8.91 -8.12 14.04
C LEU A 33 9.01 -9.60 14.47
N ASP A 34 7.92 -10.35 14.33
CA ASP A 34 7.90 -11.79 14.59
C ASP A 34 8.43 -12.57 13.37
N ASP A 35 9.15 -13.68 13.59
CA ASP A 35 9.69 -14.55 12.53
C ASP A 35 8.62 -15.12 11.56
N GLY A 36 7.32 -14.95 11.86
CA GLY A 36 6.20 -15.48 11.08
C GLY A 36 5.16 -14.42 10.68
N LEU A 37 5.09 -14.10 9.38
CA LEU A 37 3.86 -13.55 8.79
C LEU A 37 3.28 -14.55 7.80
N ALA A 38 2.56 -15.54 8.30
CA ALA A 38 1.82 -16.48 7.46
C ALA A 38 0.33 -16.11 7.26
N GLU A 39 -0.29 -15.23 8.05
CA GLU A 39 -1.78 -15.20 8.09
C GLU A 39 -2.47 -13.83 8.21
N ALA A 40 -1.80 -12.69 7.98
CA ALA A 40 -2.45 -11.36 8.13
C ALA A 40 -3.34 -10.92 6.94
N ALA A 41 -3.41 -11.68 5.85
CA ALA A 41 -4.21 -11.29 4.66
C ALA A 41 -5.69 -11.71 4.71
N ARG A 42 -6.16 -12.33 5.81
CA ARG A 42 -7.53 -12.87 5.92
C ARG A 42 -8.46 -12.10 6.86
N ALA A 43 -7.99 -11.01 7.46
CA ALA A 43 -8.81 -10.21 8.37
C ALA A 43 -9.50 -9.06 7.61
N GLY A 44 -10.82 -9.20 7.42
CA GLY A 44 -11.75 -8.07 7.33
C GLY A 44 -12.09 -7.60 5.91
N ARG A 45 -13.37 -7.73 5.55
CA ARG A 45 -13.95 -6.83 4.55
C ARG A 45 -13.82 -5.40 5.06
N ARG A 46 -13.49 -4.47 4.17
CA ARG A 46 -14.21 -3.20 4.09
C ARG A 46 -14.86 -3.19 2.70
N GLU A 47 -16.06 -2.63 2.61
CA GLU A 47 -16.74 -2.19 1.38
C GLU A 47 -15.76 -1.61 0.33
N PRO A 48 -16.12 -1.43 -0.95
CA PRO A 48 -15.26 -0.71 -1.89
C PRO A 48 -14.88 0.65 -1.29
N ALA A 49 -13.66 0.74 -0.75
CA ALA A 49 -13.09 1.94 -0.19
C ALA A 49 -12.64 2.85 -1.33
N ALA A 50 -13.59 3.28 -2.15
CA ALA A 50 -13.45 4.45 -3.01
C ALA A 50 -13.84 5.70 -2.22
N ALA A 51 -13.19 5.90 -1.06
CA ALA A 51 -13.10 7.18 -0.36
C ALA A 51 -12.23 6.96 0.88
N TRP A 52 -10.92 7.13 0.74
CA TRP A 52 -10.16 7.59 1.90
C TRP A 52 -10.73 8.97 2.28
N GLY A 53 -11.39 9.05 3.43
CA GLY A 53 -11.95 10.28 3.99
C GLY A 53 -11.21 10.64 5.27
N PRO A 54 -10.84 11.90 5.51
CA PRO A 54 -10.23 12.27 6.78
C PRO A 54 -11.27 12.16 7.92
N ASP A 55 -11.06 11.26 8.88
CA ASP A 55 -11.80 11.32 10.16
C ASP A 55 -11.43 12.59 10.94
N GLU A 56 -12.42 13.22 11.56
CA GLU A 56 -12.31 14.54 12.21
C GLU A 56 -11.59 14.55 13.58
N GLY A 57 -10.76 13.54 13.89
CA GLY A 57 -9.98 13.46 15.12
C GLY A 57 -8.80 14.45 15.17
N ARG A 58 -8.24 14.69 16.38
CA ARG A 58 -6.97 15.43 16.54
C ARG A 58 -5.85 14.64 15.88
N ARG A 59 -5.48 15.06 14.68
CA ARG A 59 -4.45 14.43 13.85
C ARG A 59 -3.20 15.30 13.79
N LEU A 60 -2.04 14.66 13.61
CA LEU A 60 -0.73 15.30 13.51
C LEU A 60 -0.55 15.90 12.12
N ASP A 61 -0.16 17.17 12.06
CA ASP A 61 0.23 17.86 10.83
C ASP A 61 1.68 17.55 10.41
N ARG A 62 2.46 16.92 11.30
CA ARG A 62 3.83 16.51 11.04
C ARG A 62 4.14 15.26 11.85
N VAL A 63 4.77 14.29 11.21
CA VAL A 63 5.59 13.28 11.90
C VAL A 63 7.01 13.81 11.83
N ASP A 64 7.66 13.97 12.97
CA ASP A 64 9.11 14.15 12.94
C ASP A 64 9.73 12.83 12.49
N PRO A 65 10.53 12.80 11.40
CA PRO A 65 11.30 11.61 11.01
C PRO A 65 12.39 11.25 12.04
N VAL A 66 12.40 11.89 13.21
CA VAL A 66 13.53 11.97 14.14
C VAL A 66 13.45 10.91 15.25
N SER A 67 13.08 9.67 14.93
CA SER A 67 13.39 8.56 15.85
C SER A 67 13.70 7.21 15.23
N ALA A 68 13.81 7.09 13.91
CA ALA A 68 13.97 5.79 13.28
C ALA A 68 15.43 5.41 13.10
N ALA A 69 15.86 4.40 13.85
CA ALA A 69 17.05 3.65 13.46
C ALA A 69 16.77 2.95 12.11
N PRO A 70 17.76 2.84 11.22
CA PRO A 70 17.71 1.93 10.09
C PRO A 70 17.20 0.55 10.52
N GLY A 71 16.35 -0.06 9.69
CA GLY A 71 15.78 -1.37 9.96
C GLY A 71 14.67 -1.40 11.01
N THR A 72 13.82 -0.38 11.04
CA THR A 72 12.65 -0.32 11.94
C THR A 72 11.34 -0.37 11.18
N VAL A 73 10.32 -0.94 11.81
CA VAL A 73 8.93 -0.96 11.31
C VAL A 73 8.02 -0.37 12.36
N ARG A 74 7.24 0.66 12.03
CA ARG A 74 6.23 1.23 12.94
C ARG A 74 4.98 1.69 12.22
N SER A 75 3.87 1.78 12.96
CA SER A 75 2.60 2.30 12.46
C SER A 75 2.40 3.76 12.86
N VAL A 76 1.92 4.55 11.90
CA VAL A 76 1.38 5.91 12.10
C VAL A 76 -0.08 6.00 11.63
N ALA A 77 -0.76 4.86 11.45
CA ALA A 77 -2.16 4.81 11.05
C ALA A 77 -3.06 5.53 12.07
N GLY A 78 -4.05 6.27 11.58
CA GLY A 78 -4.97 7.10 12.39
C GLY A 78 -4.32 8.35 13.00
N GLN A 79 -3.00 8.51 12.93
CA GLN A 79 -2.30 9.61 13.59
C GLN A 79 -2.17 10.86 12.71
N LEU A 80 -2.30 10.74 11.39
CA LEU A 80 -1.94 11.81 10.45
C LEU A 80 -3.12 12.59 9.92
N SER A 81 -2.93 13.91 9.82
CA SER A 81 -3.84 14.77 9.06
C SER A 81 -3.56 14.55 7.57
N VAL A 82 -4.44 15.04 6.70
CA VAL A 82 -4.17 15.00 5.24
C VAL A 82 -2.85 15.71 4.92
N ARG A 83 -2.60 16.85 5.58
CA ARG A 83 -1.35 17.62 5.41
C ARG A 83 -0.14 16.85 5.94
N GLY A 84 -0.27 16.23 7.11
CA GLY A 84 0.77 15.39 7.69
C GLY A 84 1.12 14.19 6.80
N LEU A 85 0.11 13.56 6.21
CA LEU A 85 0.29 12.47 5.26
C LEU A 85 1.01 12.93 3.99
N VAL A 86 0.58 14.05 3.39
CA VAL A 86 1.25 14.63 2.21
C VAL A 86 2.71 14.95 2.49
N GLY A 87 3.00 15.60 3.63
CA GLY A 87 4.36 15.92 4.04
C GLY A 87 5.22 14.67 4.30
N LEU A 88 4.63 13.63 4.90
CA LEU A 88 5.29 12.35 5.11
C LEU A 88 5.65 11.70 3.76
N LEU A 89 4.66 11.55 2.88
CA LEU A 89 4.84 10.89 1.59
C LEU A 89 5.89 11.59 0.74
N ALA A 90 5.90 12.92 0.70
CA ALA A 90 6.88 13.71 -0.04
C ALA A 90 8.33 13.50 0.43
N GLY A 91 8.53 13.00 1.66
CA GLY A 91 9.84 12.67 2.22
C GLY A 91 10.22 11.18 2.11
N CYS A 92 9.33 10.32 1.61
CA CYS A 92 9.61 8.89 1.46
C CYS A 92 10.36 8.58 0.16
N ASP A 93 11.25 7.58 0.20
CA ASP A 93 11.98 7.12 -0.98
C ASP A 93 11.10 6.29 -1.94
N ALA A 94 10.12 5.56 -1.38
CA ALA A 94 9.12 4.81 -2.12
C ALA A 94 7.86 4.59 -1.27
N MET A 95 6.72 4.33 -1.92
CA MET A 95 5.44 3.99 -1.29
C MET A 95 4.87 2.70 -1.90
N VAL A 96 4.56 1.71 -1.06
CA VAL A 96 3.87 0.48 -1.48
C VAL A 96 2.42 0.56 -1.04
N GLY A 97 1.48 0.34 -1.95
CA GLY A 97 0.06 0.41 -1.61
C GLY A 97 -0.86 -0.19 -2.66
N ASN A 98 -2.12 -0.39 -2.29
CA ASN A 98 -3.16 -0.77 -3.23
C ASN A 98 -3.77 0.47 -3.91
N ASP A 99 -4.93 0.30 -4.54
CA ASP A 99 -5.73 1.42 -5.00
C ASP A 99 -6.39 2.17 -3.83
N SER A 100 -5.61 3.06 -3.20
CA SER A 100 -6.04 3.86 -2.05
C SER A 100 -5.55 5.30 -2.14
N GLY A 101 -6.22 6.18 -1.39
CA GLY A 101 -5.91 7.62 -1.32
C GLY A 101 -4.43 7.92 -1.06
N PRO A 102 -3.76 7.29 -0.06
CA PRO A 102 -2.35 7.53 0.20
C PRO A 102 -1.43 7.21 -0.99
N ARG A 103 -1.71 6.16 -1.76
CA ARG A 103 -0.93 5.82 -2.96
C ARG A 103 -1.10 6.87 -4.06
N HIS A 104 -2.33 7.36 -4.27
CA HIS A 104 -2.59 8.47 -5.20
C HIS A 104 -1.91 9.77 -4.74
N LEU A 105 -1.92 10.07 -3.44
CA LEU A 105 -1.20 11.22 -2.88
C LEU A 105 0.32 11.10 -3.07
N ALA A 106 0.89 9.91 -2.87
CA ALA A 106 2.31 9.65 -3.07
C ALA A 106 2.72 9.96 -4.51
N GLN A 107 1.94 9.46 -5.48
CA GLN A 107 2.13 9.79 -6.89
C GLN A 107 2.02 11.30 -7.14
N ALA A 108 1.04 11.98 -6.54
CA ALA A 108 0.85 13.42 -6.73
C ALA A 108 2.00 14.28 -6.20
N VAL A 109 2.71 13.82 -5.16
CA VAL A 109 3.88 14.52 -4.59
C VAL A 109 5.22 14.05 -5.16
N GLY A 110 5.20 13.17 -6.17
CA GLY A 110 6.42 12.69 -6.85
C GLY A 110 7.15 11.57 -6.13
N THR A 111 6.51 10.90 -5.17
CA THR A 111 7.06 9.71 -4.51
C THR A 111 6.86 8.48 -5.41
N PRO A 112 7.93 7.71 -5.71
CA PRO A 112 7.82 6.49 -6.50
C PRO A 112 6.85 5.52 -5.81
N THR A 113 6.03 4.82 -6.60
CA THR A 113 5.03 3.91 -6.03
C THR A 113 5.17 2.50 -6.58
N VAL A 114 4.90 1.50 -5.74
CA VAL A 114 4.64 0.13 -6.19
C VAL A 114 3.19 -0.17 -5.83
N GLY A 115 2.33 -0.16 -6.86
CA GLY A 115 0.90 -0.32 -6.73
C GLY A 115 0.43 -1.76 -6.93
N ILE A 116 -0.44 -2.25 -6.04
CA ILE A 116 -1.10 -3.56 -6.16
C ILE A 116 -2.58 -3.36 -6.49
N PHE A 117 -2.98 -3.81 -7.67
CA PHE A 117 -4.31 -3.60 -8.23
C PHE A 117 -4.99 -4.93 -8.54
N TRP A 118 -6.31 -4.90 -8.67
CA TRP A 118 -7.06 -5.93 -9.38
C TRP A 118 -7.28 -5.46 -10.83
N ILE A 119 -7.40 -6.37 -11.79
CA ILE A 119 -7.54 -5.99 -13.20
C ILE A 119 -8.68 -4.98 -13.45
N GLY A 120 -9.80 -5.11 -12.74
CA GLY A 120 -10.95 -4.23 -12.90
C GLY A 120 -10.70 -2.77 -12.50
N ASN A 121 -9.82 -2.50 -11.52
CA ASN A 121 -9.47 -1.13 -11.15
C ASN A 121 -8.11 -0.67 -11.69
N THR A 122 -7.27 -1.58 -12.19
CA THR A 122 -5.97 -1.23 -12.80
C THR A 122 -6.15 -0.20 -13.92
N VAL A 123 -7.09 -0.43 -14.84
CA VAL A 123 -7.30 0.46 -15.99
C VAL A 123 -7.75 1.88 -15.59
N MET A 124 -8.42 2.02 -14.44
CA MET A 124 -8.98 3.29 -13.99
C MET A 124 -8.03 4.06 -13.07
N ALA A 125 -7.24 3.34 -12.27
CA ALA A 125 -6.54 3.93 -11.14
C ALA A 125 -5.02 3.79 -11.20
N ALA A 126 -4.48 2.99 -12.14
CA ALA A 126 -3.05 2.82 -12.26
C ALA A 126 -2.37 4.04 -12.90
N PRO A 127 -1.12 4.33 -12.52
CA PRO A 127 -0.30 5.38 -13.12
C PRO A 127 -0.13 5.23 -14.64
N LEU A 128 0.11 6.35 -15.32
CA LEU A 128 0.47 6.37 -16.73
C LEU A 128 1.96 6.07 -16.89
N GLY A 129 2.27 4.79 -17.15
CA GLY A 129 3.65 4.32 -17.35
C GLY A 129 4.25 3.68 -16.11
N ARG A 130 5.42 3.04 -16.30
CA ARG A 130 6.05 2.18 -15.29
C ARG A 130 7.45 2.60 -14.81
N ALA A 131 7.93 3.76 -15.27
CA ALA A 131 9.28 4.22 -14.94
C ALA A 131 9.41 4.56 -13.45
N GLU A 132 8.53 5.44 -12.96
CA GLU A 132 8.52 5.90 -11.56
C GLU A 132 7.49 5.18 -10.69
N HIS A 133 6.51 4.52 -11.32
CA HIS A 133 5.41 3.87 -10.61
C HIS A 133 5.17 2.46 -11.15
N ARG A 134 5.47 1.45 -10.34
CA ARG A 134 5.33 0.03 -10.68
C ARG A 134 3.91 -0.44 -10.45
N ILE A 135 3.46 -1.39 -11.26
CA ILE A 135 2.08 -1.87 -11.29
C ILE A 135 2.09 -3.39 -11.27
N HIS A 136 1.49 -3.97 -10.23
CA HIS A 136 1.14 -5.38 -10.18
C HIS A 136 -0.38 -5.54 -10.21
N SER A 137 -0.86 -6.44 -11.05
CA SER A 137 -2.30 -6.70 -11.19
C SER A 137 -2.62 -8.15 -10.85
N GLY A 138 -3.63 -8.34 -10.01
CA GLY A 138 -4.35 -9.59 -9.86
C GLY A 138 -5.30 -9.81 -11.04
N TRP A 139 -5.29 -11.02 -11.59
CA TRP A 139 -6.04 -11.39 -12.80
C TRP A 139 -7.26 -12.26 -12.53
N THR A 140 -7.69 -12.35 -11.26
CA THR A 140 -8.89 -13.11 -10.87
C THR A 140 -10.14 -12.42 -11.40
N THR A 141 -10.67 -12.88 -12.52
CA THR A 141 -11.89 -12.31 -13.15
C THR A 141 -13.16 -13.06 -12.79
N HIS A 142 -13.05 -14.29 -12.27
CA HIS A 142 -14.18 -15.09 -11.84
C HIS A 142 -13.99 -15.51 -10.39
N CYS A 143 -15.08 -15.60 -9.63
CA CYS A 143 -15.04 -16.08 -8.26
C CYS A 143 -14.51 -17.52 -8.25
N PRO A 144 -13.38 -17.82 -7.58
CA PRO A 144 -12.85 -19.17 -7.51
C PRO A 144 -13.77 -20.16 -6.78
N VAL A 145 -14.77 -19.66 -6.04
CA VAL A 145 -15.71 -20.49 -5.28
C VAL A 145 -16.96 -20.85 -6.11
N CYS A 146 -17.62 -19.86 -6.73
CA CYS A 146 -18.90 -20.05 -7.41
C CYS A 146 -18.90 -19.72 -8.91
N GLY A 147 -17.78 -19.23 -9.45
CA GLY A 147 -17.66 -18.91 -10.88
C GLY A 147 -18.32 -17.61 -11.33
N THR A 148 -18.91 -16.81 -10.42
CA THR A 148 -19.47 -15.49 -10.76
C THR A 148 -18.43 -14.61 -11.42
N ASP A 149 -18.77 -13.97 -12.54
CA ASP A 149 -17.91 -12.97 -13.21
C ASP A 149 -17.78 -11.72 -12.33
N LEU A 150 -16.58 -11.55 -11.75
CA LEU A 150 -16.26 -10.45 -10.83
C LEU A 150 -16.07 -9.13 -11.58
N THR A 151 -15.82 -9.16 -12.89
CA THR A 151 -15.65 -7.95 -13.71
C THR A 151 -16.97 -7.21 -13.95
N GLN A 152 -18.09 -7.87 -13.68
CA GLN A 152 -19.45 -7.34 -13.89
C GLN A 152 -20.17 -6.97 -12.60
N LEU A 153 -19.48 -6.99 -11.44
CA LEU A 153 -20.09 -6.68 -10.15
C LEU A 153 -20.66 -5.26 -10.13
N GLY A 154 -21.92 -5.15 -9.71
CA GLY A 154 -22.65 -3.87 -9.67
C GLY A 154 -23.17 -3.41 -11.04
N TRP A 155 -22.93 -4.18 -12.10
CA TRP A 155 -23.46 -3.93 -13.45
C TRP A 155 -24.44 -5.03 -13.87
N THR A 156 -23.95 -6.17 -14.35
CA THR A 156 -24.78 -7.34 -14.71
C THR A 156 -24.61 -8.52 -13.75
N ALA A 157 -23.66 -8.46 -12.81
CA ALA A 157 -23.48 -9.45 -11.76
C ALA A 157 -23.73 -8.84 -10.37
N THR A 158 -24.37 -9.60 -9.50
CA THR A 158 -24.54 -9.28 -8.08
C THR A 158 -23.34 -9.78 -7.27
N ASP A 159 -23.05 -9.13 -6.14
CA ASP A 159 -22.06 -9.64 -5.19
C ASP A 159 -22.44 -11.07 -4.75
N CYS A 160 -21.51 -12.01 -4.94
CA CYS A 160 -21.67 -13.40 -4.55
C CYS A 160 -21.42 -13.65 -3.05
N GLY A 161 -20.94 -12.65 -2.32
CA GLY A 161 -20.69 -12.72 -0.88
C GLY A 161 -19.44 -13.50 -0.48
N HIS A 162 -18.76 -14.21 -1.40
CA HIS A 162 -17.51 -14.91 -1.09
C HIS A 162 -16.35 -13.94 -0.87
N VAL A 163 -15.58 -14.16 0.20
CA VAL A 163 -14.32 -13.44 0.43
C VAL A 163 -13.21 -14.16 -0.32
N VAL A 164 -12.69 -13.53 -1.37
CA VAL A 164 -11.65 -14.09 -2.24
C VAL A 164 -10.56 -13.06 -2.46
N GLY A 165 -9.30 -13.48 -2.49
CA GLY A 165 -8.19 -12.59 -2.76
C GLY A 165 -8.04 -12.34 -4.26
N LEU A 166 -8.50 -11.18 -4.72
CA LEU A 166 -8.41 -10.81 -6.14
C LEU A 166 -6.96 -10.66 -6.63
N ASN A 167 -6.05 -10.44 -5.69
CA ASN A 167 -4.64 -10.18 -5.92
C ASN A 167 -3.74 -11.31 -5.41
N ASP A 168 -4.29 -12.48 -5.05
CA ASP A 168 -3.51 -13.59 -4.46
C ASP A 168 -2.38 -14.10 -5.38
N ALA A 169 -2.52 -13.90 -6.69
CA ALA A 169 -1.49 -14.24 -7.67
C ALA A 169 -0.31 -13.25 -7.69
N VAL A 170 -0.45 -12.05 -7.09
CA VAL A 170 0.63 -11.07 -6.99
C VAL A 170 1.62 -11.55 -5.92
N ARG A 171 2.83 -11.91 -6.35
CA ARG A 171 3.84 -12.45 -5.45
C ARG A 171 4.51 -11.31 -4.67
N PRO A 172 4.58 -11.40 -3.34
CA PRO A 172 5.30 -10.43 -2.50
C PRO A 172 6.75 -10.17 -2.95
N GLN A 173 7.43 -11.19 -3.47
CA GLN A 173 8.81 -11.10 -3.95
C GLN A 173 8.94 -10.20 -5.19
N ASP A 174 7.96 -10.26 -6.10
CA ASP A 174 7.97 -9.42 -7.30
C ASP A 174 7.75 -7.95 -6.92
N VAL A 175 6.84 -7.71 -5.98
CA VAL A 175 6.58 -6.36 -5.43
C VAL A 175 7.85 -5.81 -4.76
N TYR A 176 8.55 -6.64 -3.98
CA TYR A 176 9.76 -6.20 -3.31
C TYR A 176 10.93 -5.95 -4.27
N ALA A 177 11.08 -6.76 -5.32
CA ALA A 177 12.06 -6.51 -6.37
C ALA A 177 11.81 -5.14 -7.06
N ASP A 178 10.55 -4.84 -7.37
CA ASP A 178 10.16 -3.54 -7.94
C ASP A 178 10.42 -2.36 -6.98
N VAL A 179 10.33 -2.58 -5.66
CA VAL A 179 10.75 -1.59 -4.65
C VAL A 179 12.25 -1.34 -4.73
N LEU A 180 13.07 -2.40 -4.70
CA LEU A 180 14.53 -2.28 -4.76
C LEU A 180 14.99 -1.56 -6.03
N ASP A 181 14.42 -1.90 -7.19
CA ASP A 181 14.74 -1.24 -8.46
C ASP A 181 14.47 0.28 -8.40
N LEU A 182 13.37 0.72 -7.77
CA LEU A 182 13.05 2.15 -7.64
C LEU A 182 14.03 2.86 -6.71
N LEU A 183 14.43 2.20 -5.62
CA LEU A 183 15.38 2.74 -4.65
C LEU A 183 16.77 2.89 -5.27
N GLU A 184 17.22 1.91 -6.07
CA GLU A 184 18.48 1.98 -6.82
C GLU A 184 18.48 3.12 -7.85
N ALA A 185 17.37 3.31 -8.58
CA ALA A 185 17.23 4.40 -9.54
C ALA A 185 17.33 5.78 -8.84
N ARG A 186 16.70 5.93 -7.67
CA ARG A 186 16.75 7.16 -6.86
C ARG A 186 18.16 7.48 -6.34
N VAL A 187 18.89 6.47 -5.88
CA VAL A 187 20.30 6.65 -5.46
C VAL A 187 21.16 7.12 -6.64
N SER A 188 20.88 6.60 -7.84
CA SER A 188 21.64 6.92 -9.06
C SER A 188 21.39 8.34 -9.59
N GLU A 189 20.20 8.90 -9.37
CA GLU A 189 19.84 10.26 -9.79
C GLU A 189 20.43 11.36 -8.88
N GLY A 190 20.91 10.99 -7.68
CA GLY A 190 21.38 11.93 -6.66
C GLY A 190 20.25 12.75 -6.03
N PRO A 191 20.49 13.47 -4.91
CA PRO A 191 19.45 14.31 -4.33
C PRO A 191 19.01 15.35 -5.37
N ALA A 192 17.69 15.42 -5.62
CA ALA A 192 17.10 16.47 -6.43
C ALA A 192 17.65 17.81 -5.93
N ARG A 193 18.37 18.52 -6.82
CA ARG A 193 18.93 19.83 -6.50
C ARG A 193 17.77 20.80 -6.28
N GLY A 194 17.36 20.95 -5.02
CA GLY A 194 16.53 22.04 -4.50
C GLY A 194 17.40 23.16 -3.97
#